data_AF-A0A966SPU5-F1
#
_entry.id   AF-A0A966SPU5-F1
#
_cell.length_a   1.000
_cell.length_b   1.000
_cell.length_c   1.000
_cell.angle_alpha   90.00
_cell.angle_beta   90.00
_cell.angle_gamma   90.00
#
_symmetry.space_group_name_H-M   'P 1'
#
loop_
_entity.id
_entity.type
_entity.pdbx_description
1 polymer ?
#
loop_
_entity_poly.entity_id
_entity_poly.type
_entity_poly.pdbx_seq_one_letter_code
_entity_poly.pdbx_strand_id
1 'polypeptide(L)'
;MRMFVRTWMLVIVLLGTSACEQMYSQLTMPRPWGLTEVPDGPPEFQQGWRDGCDTGIGAYGDSWYKMYHTFKQDANLVKNPSYYRAWKDAYTHCRWYTEQWTRPWY
;
A
#
# COMPACT_ATOMS: atom_id res chain seq x y z
N MET A 1 -0.37 -10.76 46.65
CA MET A 1 0.76 -10.14 45.91
C MET A 1 1.19 -10.90 44.64
N ARG A 2 1.43 -12.23 44.68
CA ARG A 2 1.87 -13.01 43.50
C ARG A 2 0.87 -13.03 42.32
N MET A 3 -0.45 -12.98 42.57
CA MET A 3 -1.46 -12.93 41.49
C MET A 3 -1.46 -11.59 40.76
N PHE A 4 -1.26 -10.47 41.47
CA PHE A 4 -1.30 -9.12 40.89
C PHE A 4 -0.16 -8.96 39.87
N VAL A 5 1.07 -9.34 40.22
CA VAL A 5 2.24 -9.27 39.31
C VAL A 5 2.03 -10.11 38.04
N ARG A 6 1.37 -11.27 38.16
CA ARG A 6 1.11 -12.18 37.05
C ARG A 6 0.07 -11.60 36.08
N THR A 7 -0.98 -10.97 36.59
CA THR A 7 -1.98 -10.27 35.77
C THR A 7 -1.37 -9.07 35.05
N TRP A 8 -0.54 -8.27 35.73
CA TRP A 8 0.11 -7.11 35.13
C TRP A 8 1.14 -7.50 34.06
N MET A 9 1.87 -8.61 34.23
CA MET A 9 2.76 -9.12 33.16
C MET A 9 1.98 -9.53 31.90
N LEU A 10 0.82 -10.17 32.04
CA LEU A 10 -0.01 -10.55 30.89
C LEU A 10 -0.56 -9.31 30.16
N VAL A 11 -0.96 -8.27 30.90
CA VAL A 11 -1.44 -7.00 30.32
C VAL A 11 -0.32 -6.28 29.54
N ILE A 12 0.92 -6.27 30.05
CA ILE A 12 2.06 -5.65 29.36
C ILE A 12 2.42 -6.40 28.07
N VAL A 13 2.35 -7.73 28.06
CA VAL A 13 2.62 -8.55 26.86
C VAL A 13 1.55 -8.30 25.80
N LEU A 14 0.27 -8.25 26.18
CA LEU A 14 -0.84 -7.98 25.26
C LEU A 14 -0.79 -6.58 24.65
N LEU A 15 -0.39 -5.57 25.43
CA LEU A 15 -0.21 -4.19 24.95
C LEU A 15 1.04 -4.02 24.07
N GLY A 16 2.07 -4.84 24.27
CA GLY A 16 3.27 -4.82 23.42
C GLY A 16 3.04 -5.37 22.01
N THR A 17 2.15 -6.34 21.85
CA THR A 17 1.89 -6.98 20.55
C THR A 17 1.04 -6.14 19.60
N SER A 18 0.20 -5.23 20.10
CA SER A 18 -0.70 -4.42 19.24
C SER A 18 0.03 -3.29 18.48
N ALA A 19 1.22 -2.89 18.91
CA ALA A 19 2.02 -1.87 18.23
C ALA A 19 2.67 -2.38 16.92
N CYS A 20 2.68 -3.69 16.68
CA CYS A 20 3.36 -4.29 15.53
C CYS A 20 2.59 -4.13 14.22
N GLU A 21 1.25 -4.12 14.23
CA GLU A 21 0.46 -4.14 12.98
C GLU A 21 0.64 -2.86 12.15
N GLN A 22 0.68 -1.69 12.79
CA GLN A 22 0.81 -0.41 12.08
C GLN A 22 2.17 -0.30 11.39
N MET A 23 3.25 -0.67 12.09
CA MET A 23 4.62 -0.62 11.54
C MET A 23 4.86 -1.72 10.50
N TYR A 24 4.26 -2.90 10.69
CA TYR A 24 4.35 -4.00 9.73
C TYR A 24 3.69 -3.64 8.39
N SER A 25 2.56 -2.92 8.39
CA SER A 25 1.89 -2.53 7.14
C SER A 25 2.75 -1.64 6.23
N GLN A 26 3.62 -0.80 6.79
CA GLN A 26 4.54 0.05 6.02
C GLN A 26 5.81 -0.68 5.58
N LEU A 27 6.28 -1.65 6.37
CA LEU A 27 7.41 -2.50 5.99
C LEU A 27 7.03 -3.57 4.96
N THR A 28 5.75 -3.97 4.92
CA THR A 28 5.29 -5.05 4.04
C THR A 28 4.80 -4.60 2.68
N MET A 29 4.46 -3.33 2.43
CA MET A 29 4.14 -2.87 1.08
C MET A 29 5.33 -2.09 0.50
N PRO A 30 6.35 -2.78 -0.04
CA PRO A 30 7.50 -2.13 -0.64
C PRO A 30 7.02 -1.26 -1.81
N ARG A 31 7.39 0.02 -1.81
CA ARG A 31 7.23 0.89 -2.97
C ARG A 31 8.56 0.99 -3.73
N PRO A 32 8.53 1.03 -5.07
CA PRO A 32 9.71 1.29 -5.86
C PRO A 32 10.41 2.56 -5.38
N TRP A 33 11.74 2.49 -5.22
CA TRP A 33 12.53 3.64 -4.80
C TRP A 33 12.36 4.81 -5.78
N GLY A 34 12.13 6.02 -5.27
CA GLY A 34 11.96 7.24 -6.06
C GLY A 34 10.60 7.43 -6.74
N LEU A 35 9.64 6.52 -6.50
CA LEU A 35 8.27 6.71 -6.97
C LEU A 35 7.65 7.90 -6.25
N THR A 36 7.14 8.85 -7.03
CA THR A 36 6.55 10.10 -6.52
C THR A 36 5.38 9.84 -5.58
N GLU A 37 5.25 10.70 -4.56
CA GLU A 37 4.08 10.68 -3.67
C GLU A 37 2.77 10.94 -4.42
N VAL A 38 1.66 10.60 -3.77
CA VAL A 38 0.32 10.81 -4.29
C VAL A 38 0.11 12.30 -4.53
N PRO A 39 -0.29 12.75 -5.74
CA PRO A 39 -0.54 14.16 -6.00
C PRO A 39 -1.65 14.71 -5.12
N ASP A 40 -1.54 15.97 -4.75
CA ASP A 40 -2.58 16.68 -4.02
C ASP A 40 -3.86 16.78 -4.83
N GLY A 41 -5.01 16.57 -4.17
CA GLY A 41 -6.30 16.57 -4.84
C GLY A 41 -7.45 16.16 -3.92
N PRO A 42 -8.68 16.07 -4.47
CA PRO A 42 -9.85 15.56 -3.76
C PRO A 42 -9.60 14.17 -3.16
N PRO A 43 -10.26 13.80 -2.07
CA PRO A 43 -10.03 12.51 -1.41
C PRO A 43 -10.28 11.31 -2.35
N GLU A 44 -11.24 11.41 -3.27
CA GLU A 44 -11.52 10.37 -4.27
C GLU A 44 -10.41 10.29 -5.33
N PHE A 45 -9.80 11.43 -5.70
CA PHE A 45 -8.65 11.45 -6.59
C PHE A 45 -7.47 10.76 -5.94
N GLN A 46 -7.15 11.11 -4.70
CA GLN A 46 -6.03 10.51 -3.96
C GLN A 46 -6.25 9.02 -3.72
N GLN A 47 -7.49 8.59 -3.45
CA GLN A 47 -7.84 7.18 -3.33
C GLN A 47 -7.66 6.46 -4.67
N GLY A 48 -8.19 7.01 -5.76
CA GLY A 48 -8.00 6.46 -7.10
C GLY A 48 -6.54 6.33 -7.45
N TRP A 49 -5.72 7.33 -7.13
CA TRP A 49 -4.29 7.28 -7.36
C TRP A 49 -3.60 6.16 -6.59
N ARG A 50 -3.88 6.01 -5.28
CA ARG A 50 -3.31 4.92 -4.46
C ARG A 50 -3.69 3.54 -5.01
N ASP A 51 -4.97 3.34 -5.30
CA ASP A 51 -5.52 2.08 -5.80
C ASP A 51 -4.94 1.71 -7.18
N GLY A 52 -4.85 2.70 -8.07
CA GLY A 52 -4.28 2.52 -9.41
C GLY A 52 -2.79 2.20 -9.34
N CYS A 53 -2.06 2.89 -8.46
CA CYS A 53 -0.63 2.69 -8.29
C CYS A 53 -0.30 1.30 -7.72
N ASP A 54 -1.00 0.86 -6.68
CA ASP A 54 -0.86 -0.51 -6.13
C ASP A 54 -1.17 -1.55 -7.22
N THR A 55 -2.21 -1.33 -8.02
CA THR A 55 -2.51 -2.22 -9.16
C THR A 55 -1.38 -2.27 -10.19
N GLY A 56 -0.78 -1.11 -10.53
CA GLY A 56 0.31 -1.02 -11.49
C GLY A 56 1.59 -1.72 -11.01
N ILE A 57 1.95 -1.50 -9.75
CA ILE A 57 3.09 -2.15 -9.09
C ILE A 57 2.87 -3.67 -9.04
N GLY A 58 1.69 -4.11 -8.61
CA GLY A 58 1.34 -5.54 -8.53
C GLY A 58 1.26 -6.25 -9.89
N ALA A 59 1.02 -5.53 -10.98
CA ALA A 59 1.00 -6.11 -12.32
C ALA A 59 2.41 -6.25 -12.92
N TYR A 60 3.25 -5.21 -12.81
CA TYR A 60 4.51 -5.08 -13.56
C TYR A 60 5.78 -5.20 -12.73
N GLY A 61 5.68 -5.20 -11.40
CA GLY A 61 6.81 -5.44 -10.52
C GLY A 61 7.36 -6.86 -10.59
N ASP A 62 8.51 -7.07 -9.96
CA ASP A 62 9.09 -8.38 -9.73
C ASP A 62 8.22 -9.24 -8.79
N SER A 63 8.65 -10.47 -8.54
CA SER A 63 7.93 -11.40 -7.66
C SER A 63 7.75 -10.86 -6.23
N TRP A 64 8.64 -9.98 -5.77
CA TRP A 64 8.54 -9.36 -4.45
C TRP A 64 7.39 -8.36 -4.41
N TYR A 65 7.32 -7.44 -5.38
CA TYR A 65 6.20 -6.48 -5.47
C TYR A 65 4.85 -7.18 -5.68
N LYS A 66 4.81 -8.23 -6.50
CA LYS A 66 3.59 -9.02 -6.77
C LYS A 66 3.00 -9.71 -5.53
N MET A 67 3.82 -10.00 -4.53
CA MET A 67 3.38 -10.65 -3.30
C MET A 67 2.56 -9.69 -2.42
N TYR A 68 2.86 -8.40 -2.49
CA TYR A 68 2.31 -7.39 -1.59
C TYR A 68 1.32 -6.44 -2.27
N HIS A 69 1.44 -6.25 -3.58
CA HIS A 69 0.58 -5.40 -4.38
C HIS A 69 -0.34 -6.23 -5.24
N THR A 70 -1.64 -5.97 -5.14
CA THR A 70 -2.68 -6.66 -5.89
C THR A 70 -3.58 -5.63 -6.57
N PHE A 71 -4.48 -6.11 -7.43
CA PHE A 71 -5.49 -5.26 -8.03
C PHE A 71 -6.38 -4.64 -6.94
N LYS A 72 -6.41 -3.31 -6.88
CA LYS A 72 -7.27 -2.52 -6.01
C LYS A 72 -8.10 -1.56 -6.83
N GLN A 73 -9.41 -1.64 -6.71
CA GLN A 73 -10.35 -0.70 -7.30
C GLN A 73 -11.64 -0.66 -6.48
N ASP A 74 -12.05 0.51 -6.05
CA ASP A 74 -13.29 0.73 -5.31
C ASP A 74 -14.48 0.73 -6.27
N ALA A 75 -15.33 -0.28 -6.16
CA ALA A 75 -16.51 -0.46 -6.99
C ALA A 75 -17.54 0.67 -6.83
N ASN A 76 -17.57 1.36 -5.68
CA ASN A 76 -18.50 2.47 -5.45
C ASN A 76 -18.03 3.74 -6.17
N LEU A 77 -16.71 3.92 -6.28
CA LEU A 77 -16.08 5.10 -6.88
C LEU A 77 -15.68 4.89 -8.35
N VAL A 78 -15.78 3.68 -8.90
CA VAL A 78 -15.43 3.40 -10.30
C VAL A 78 -16.22 4.25 -11.31
N LYS A 79 -17.44 4.69 -10.93
CA LYS A 79 -18.28 5.59 -11.75
C LYS A 79 -17.95 7.07 -11.52
N ASN A 80 -17.21 7.40 -10.47
CA ASN A 80 -16.76 8.77 -10.24
C ASN A 80 -15.63 9.10 -11.23
N PRO A 81 -15.78 10.14 -12.06
CA PRO A 81 -14.81 10.46 -13.10
C PRO A 81 -13.45 10.89 -12.53
N SER A 82 -13.42 11.51 -11.35
CA SER A 82 -12.19 11.92 -10.68
C SER A 82 -11.40 10.70 -10.21
N TYR A 83 -12.07 9.79 -9.50
CA TYR A 83 -11.47 8.52 -9.04
C TYR A 83 -10.96 7.69 -10.21
N TYR A 84 -11.80 7.41 -11.21
CA TYR A 84 -11.45 6.50 -12.30
C TYR A 84 -10.37 7.05 -13.21
N ARG A 85 -10.33 8.38 -13.40
CA ARG A 85 -9.23 9.04 -14.11
C ARG A 85 -7.94 8.94 -13.32
N ALA A 86 -7.96 9.29 -12.04
CA ALA A 86 -6.79 9.19 -11.16
C ALA A 86 -6.24 7.75 -11.11
N TRP A 87 -7.13 6.77 -11.04
CA TRP A 87 -6.77 5.36 -11.07
C TRP A 87 -6.04 4.96 -12.35
N LYS A 88 -6.54 5.38 -13.52
CA LYS A 88 -5.90 5.09 -14.81
C LYS A 88 -4.55 5.77 -14.97
N ASP A 89 -4.47 7.04 -14.57
CA ASP A 89 -3.26 7.83 -14.65
C ASP A 89 -2.19 7.25 -13.72
N ALA A 90 -2.54 6.95 -12.47
CA ALA A 90 -1.64 6.34 -11.50
C ALA A 90 -1.22 4.92 -11.86
N TYR A 91 -2.15 4.09 -12.34
CA TYR A 91 -1.83 2.76 -12.85
C TYR A 91 -0.76 2.85 -13.93
N THR A 92 -0.92 3.77 -14.88
CA THR A 92 0.00 3.96 -16.00
C THR A 92 1.35 4.50 -15.51
N HIS A 93 1.36 5.54 -14.67
CA HIS A 93 2.60 6.09 -14.11
C HIS A 93 3.38 5.04 -13.32
N CYS A 94 2.73 4.40 -12.35
CA CYS A 94 3.39 3.46 -11.45
C CYS A 94 3.81 2.18 -12.15
N ARG A 95 3.07 1.67 -13.14
CA ARG A 95 3.52 0.48 -13.90
C ARG A 95 4.79 0.76 -14.70
N TRP A 96 4.86 1.90 -15.39
CA TRP A 96 6.02 2.23 -16.24
C TRP A 96 7.24 2.48 -15.38
N TYR A 97 7.06 3.19 -14.27
CA TYR A 97 8.10 3.38 -13.28
C TYR A 97 8.59 2.03 -12.74
N THR A 98 7.68 1.19 -12.24
CA THR A 98 8.03 -0.10 -11.65
C THR A 98 8.73 -1.01 -12.66
N GLU A 99 8.23 -1.07 -13.90
CA GLU A 99 8.85 -1.85 -14.97
C GLU A 99 10.28 -1.36 -15.22
N GLN A 100 10.50 -0.06 -15.40
CA GLN A 100 11.84 0.48 -15.64
C GLN A 100 12.85 0.17 -14.51
N TRP A 101 12.41 0.18 -13.25
CA TRP A 101 13.29 -0.01 -12.10
C TRP A 101 13.48 -1.47 -11.67
N THR A 102 12.50 -2.34 -11.91
CA THR A 102 12.56 -3.76 -11.50
C THR A 102 13.13 -4.67 -12.58
N ARG A 103 13.23 -4.18 -13.82
CA ARG A 103 13.61 -4.96 -14.99
C ARG A 103 14.76 -4.30 -15.76
N PRO A 104 16.00 -4.29 -15.22
CA PRO A 104 17.12 -3.59 -15.83
C PRO A 104 17.74 -4.26 -17.08
N TRP A 105 17.26 -5.45 -17.48
CA TRP A 105 17.90 -6.28 -18.52
C TRP A 105 17.04 -6.53 -19.77
N TYR A 106 16.13 -5.60 -20.06
CA TYR A 106 15.36 -5.48 -21.31
C TYR A 106 15.41 -4.01 -21.73
#